data_AF-A0A8T5QPW6-F1
#
_entry.id   AF-A0A8T5QPW6-F1
#
_cell.length_a   1.000
_cell.length_b   1.000
_cell.length_c   1.000
_cell.angle_alpha   90.00
_cell.angle_beta   90.00
_cell.angle_gamma   90.00
#
_symmetry.space_group_name_H-M   'P 1'
#
loop_
_entity.id
_entity.type
_entity.pdbx_description
1 polymer ?
#
loop_
_entity_poly.entity_id
_entity_poly.type
_entity_poly.pdbx_seq_one_letter_code
_entity_poly.pdbx_strand_id
1 'polypeptide(L)'
;MKEKVKTIQKRIKQLAKDDSEVPVRSFFTQFAELSNKEYVQEILAKILEKRPDVTGEHLAYLLYIALQYLTEFDYDQPVEKNKLEKDLKKYSDKIIELCQTKNISTNVIERYALLQVIISMLDKPVVVIDVGTSIGLGLMALNTDSFSHIDIDKELLPYVQQKVEITEAIGIDMQKPDLKWQLACCFPDKKEDRPVLKKTYEKLKKEGTKIKFIQGSALELDRLNLPKADIVWTSNFFYEIEGDINKVINDIKNLLNEKGIWIDADFRHSDKQFATKDNPYLAKVRRKEDWDTTLEVLESSIDWVRDLKPGKDFKKFKGILKK
;
A
#
# COMPACT_ATOMS: atom_id res chain seq x y z
N MET A 1 -21.52 14.70 11.24
CA MET A 1 -20.37 15.58 10.96
C MET A 1 -19.68 16.11 12.22
N LYS A 2 -20.32 16.96 13.05
CA LYS A 2 -19.68 17.57 14.24
C LYS A 2 -19.05 16.58 15.23
N GLU A 3 -19.72 15.46 15.51
CA GLU A 3 -19.16 14.41 16.38
C GLU A 3 -17.93 13.73 15.79
N LYS A 4 -17.88 13.51 14.46
CA LYS A 4 -16.72 12.90 13.81
C LYS A 4 -15.50 13.83 13.85
N VAL A 5 -15.71 15.14 13.63
CA VAL A 5 -14.68 16.17 13.82
C VAL A 5 -14.11 16.13 15.25
N LYS A 6 -14.97 16.06 16.27
CA LYS A 6 -14.52 15.93 17.67
C LYS A 6 -13.68 14.68 17.92
N THR A 7 -14.08 13.54 17.33
CA THR A 7 -13.32 12.29 17.42
C THR A 7 -11.92 12.41 16.80
N ILE A 8 -11.80 13.05 15.64
CA ILE A 8 -10.49 13.33 15.01
C ILE A 8 -9.65 14.25 15.87
N GLN A 9 -10.22 15.34 16.40
CA GLN A 9 -9.53 16.25 17.31
C GLN A 9 -9.03 15.53 18.57
N LYS A 10 -9.82 14.60 19.12
CA LYS A 10 -9.40 13.75 20.24
C LYS A 10 -8.22 12.87 19.84
N ARG A 11 -8.23 12.27 18.64
CA ARG A 11 -7.12 11.45 18.15
C ARG A 11 -5.84 12.27 17.94
N ILE A 12 -5.93 13.46 17.35
CA ILE A 12 -4.77 14.39 17.22
C ILE A 12 -4.16 14.68 18.60
N LYS A 13 -4.99 14.95 19.62
CA LYS A 13 -4.53 15.18 21.00
C LYS A 13 -3.92 13.94 21.66
N GLN A 14 -4.29 12.73 21.24
CA GLN A 14 -3.65 11.50 21.69
C GLN A 14 -2.28 11.33 21.04
N LEU A 15 -2.21 11.48 19.71
CA LEU A 15 -0.95 11.40 18.94
C LEU A 15 0.10 12.41 19.43
N ALA A 16 -0.32 13.57 19.93
CA ALA A 16 0.56 14.56 20.57
C ALA A 16 1.28 14.04 21.83
N LYS A 17 0.74 13.02 22.48
CA LYS A 17 1.25 12.42 23.72
C LYS A 17 1.91 11.06 23.49
N ASP A 18 1.84 10.54 22.27
CA ASP A 18 2.41 9.24 21.93
C ASP A 18 3.94 9.32 21.85
N ASP A 19 4.60 8.20 22.08
CA ASP A 19 6.06 8.03 22.00
C ASP A 19 6.59 8.01 20.55
N SER A 20 5.88 8.69 19.64
CA SER A 20 6.37 8.95 18.29
C SER A 20 7.62 9.81 18.29
N GLU A 21 8.36 9.78 17.18
CA GLU A 21 9.59 10.54 17.02
C GLU A 21 9.42 12.04 17.20
N VAL A 22 10.52 12.70 17.59
CA VAL A 22 10.51 14.13 17.93
C VAL A 22 9.84 15.00 16.86
N PRO A 23 10.11 14.87 15.54
CA PRO A 23 9.45 15.72 14.53
C PRO A 23 7.95 15.45 14.40
N VAL A 24 7.54 14.18 14.39
CA VAL A 24 6.12 13.77 14.28
C VAL A 24 5.34 14.17 15.53
N ARG A 25 5.90 13.92 16.71
CA ARG A 25 5.32 14.34 17.99
C ARG A 25 5.26 15.85 18.10
N SER A 26 6.30 16.57 17.66
CA SER A 26 6.32 18.03 17.62
C SER A 26 5.18 18.55 16.75
N PHE A 27 5.00 18.00 15.54
CA PHE A 27 3.86 18.32 14.68
C PHE A 27 2.52 18.12 15.38
N PHE A 28 2.25 16.92 15.91
CA PHE A 28 0.96 16.64 16.54
C PHE A 28 0.74 17.43 17.84
N THR A 29 1.79 17.77 18.57
CA THR A 29 1.73 18.68 19.73
C THR A 29 1.22 20.05 19.30
N GLN A 30 1.84 20.66 18.29
CA GLN A 30 1.39 21.96 17.78
C GLN A 30 0.00 21.86 17.15
N PHE A 31 -0.29 20.77 16.44
CA PHE A 31 -1.57 20.59 15.78
C PHE A 31 -2.72 20.39 16.79
N ALA A 32 -2.45 19.73 17.92
CA ALA A 32 -3.42 19.58 19.01
C ALA A 32 -3.87 20.94 19.57
N GLU A 33 -2.96 21.90 19.70
CA GLU A 33 -3.30 23.27 20.14
C GLU A 33 -4.14 24.04 19.12
N LEU A 34 -3.90 23.80 17.83
CA LEU A 34 -4.64 24.42 16.73
C LEU A 34 -5.95 23.70 16.40
N SER A 35 -6.12 22.45 16.85
CA SER A 35 -7.20 21.56 16.44
C SER A 35 -8.61 22.11 16.67
N ASN A 36 -8.80 22.97 17.70
CA ASN A 36 -10.09 23.58 18.00
C ASN A 36 -10.34 24.90 17.24
N LYS A 37 -9.37 25.42 16.47
CA LYS A 37 -9.54 26.66 15.70
C LYS A 37 -10.56 26.45 14.58
N GLU A 38 -11.36 27.48 14.31
CA GLU A 38 -12.47 27.43 13.35
C GLU A 38 -12.01 26.95 11.95
N TYR A 39 -10.91 27.51 11.43
CA TYR A 39 -10.38 27.11 10.12
C TYR A 39 -9.94 25.63 10.08
N VAL A 40 -9.46 25.05 11.20
CA VAL A 40 -9.11 23.62 11.25
C VAL A 40 -10.39 22.78 11.25
N GLN A 41 -11.42 23.19 11.98
CA GLN A 41 -12.71 22.51 11.97
C GLN A 41 -13.34 22.51 10.57
N GLU A 42 -13.20 23.62 9.84
CA GLU A 42 -13.67 23.73 8.46
C GLU A 42 -12.91 22.78 7.52
N ILE A 43 -11.57 22.74 7.60
CA ILE A 43 -10.75 21.78 6.84
C ILE A 43 -11.22 20.35 7.11
N LEU A 44 -11.34 19.97 8.38
CA LEU A 44 -11.77 18.62 8.77
C LEU A 44 -13.20 18.30 8.27
N ALA A 45 -14.13 19.23 8.40
CA ALA A 45 -15.50 19.05 7.94
C ALA A 45 -15.55 18.83 6.43
N LYS A 46 -14.87 19.66 5.64
CA LYS A 46 -14.81 19.52 4.17
C LYS A 46 -14.20 18.19 3.76
N ILE A 47 -13.13 17.72 4.40
CA ILE A 47 -12.55 16.39 4.08
C ILE A 47 -13.58 15.28 4.32
N LEU A 48 -14.27 15.34 5.47
CA LEU A 48 -15.26 14.34 5.87
C LEU A 48 -16.53 14.33 5.01
N GLU A 49 -16.84 15.40 4.27
CA GLU A 49 -17.96 15.40 3.31
C GLU A 49 -17.75 14.39 2.18
N LYS A 50 -16.48 14.11 1.82
CA LYS A 50 -16.12 13.14 0.78
C LYS A 50 -15.56 11.82 1.31
N ARG A 51 -15.04 11.82 2.54
CA ARG A 51 -14.54 10.62 3.23
C ARG A 51 -15.24 10.46 4.58
N PRO A 52 -16.55 10.14 4.59
CA PRO A 52 -17.31 10.06 5.82
C PRO A 52 -16.90 8.90 6.71
N ASP A 53 -16.14 7.91 6.19
CA ASP A 53 -15.78 6.68 6.90
C ASP A 53 -14.32 6.62 7.37
N VAL A 54 -13.43 7.47 6.85
CA VAL A 54 -12.03 7.58 7.28
C VAL A 54 -11.86 7.63 8.80
N THR A 55 -10.89 6.88 9.32
CA THR A 55 -10.59 6.85 10.75
C THR A 55 -9.88 8.13 11.20
N GLY A 56 -10.02 8.47 12.48
CA GLY A 56 -9.37 9.67 13.02
C GLY A 56 -7.84 9.63 12.95
N GLU A 57 -7.26 8.44 13.05
CA GLU A 57 -5.83 8.21 12.95
C GLU A 57 -5.33 8.37 11.52
N HIS A 58 -5.98 7.70 10.57
CA HIS A 58 -5.63 7.80 9.15
C HIS A 58 -5.70 9.26 8.69
N LEU A 59 -6.79 9.98 9.02
CA LEU A 59 -6.90 11.39 8.64
C LEU A 59 -5.83 12.29 9.29
N ALA A 60 -5.47 12.04 10.56
CA ALA A 60 -4.42 12.81 11.22
C ALA A 60 -3.06 12.66 10.52
N TYR A 61 -2.70 11.43 10.12
CA TYR A 61 -1.47 11.20 9.35
C TYR A 61 -1.55 11.70 7.91
N LEU A 62 -2.72 11.64 7.25
CA LEU A 62 -2.90 12.24 5.92
C LEU A 62 -2.66 13.75 5.93
N LEU A 63 -3.11 14.45 6.98
CA LEU A 63 -2.87 15.88 7.14
C LEU A 63 -1.37 16.19 7.30
N TYR A 64 -0.66 15.37 8.07
CA TYR A 64 0.81 15.46 8.20
C TYR A 64 1.51 15.24 6.86
N ILE A 65 1.17 14.17 6.14
CA ILE A 65 1.76 13.82 4.83
C ILE A 65 1.43 14.88 3.77
N ALA A 66 0.21 15.41 3.77
CA ALA A 66 -0.18 16.49 2.87
C ALA A 66 0.69 17.73 3.08
N LEU A 67 0.98 18.09 4.34
CA LEU A 67 1.88 19.19 4.63
C LEU A 67 3.32 18.88 4.23
N GLN A 68 3.84 17.67 4.52
CA GLN A 68 5.16 17.24 4.02
C GLN A 68 5.26 17.37 2.50
N TYR A 69 4.22 16.98 1.76
CA TYR A 69 4.14 17.12 0.31
C TYR A 69 4.13 18.60 -0.12
N LEU A 70 3.34 19.44 0.53
CA LEU A 70 3.16 20.84 0.15
C LEU A 70 4.35 21.73 0.51
N THR A 71 5.16 21.33 1.49
CA THR A 71 6.31 22.09 1.99
C THR A 71 7.66 21.45 1.70
N GLU A 72 7.75 20.51 0.76
CA GLU A 72 9.03 19.85 0.39
C GLU A 72 9.76 19.24 1.60
N PHE A 73 9.03 18.48 2.40
CA PHE A 73 9.52 17.72 3.55
C PHE A 73 9.99 18.55 4.77
N ASP A 74 9.60 19.82 4.83
CA ASP A 74 9.97 20.75 5.91
C ASP A 74 9.38 20.42 7.31
N TYR A 75 8.62 19.34 7.43
CA TYR A 75 8.15 18.79 8.72
C TYR A 75 8.96 17.56 9.18
N ASP A 76 10.13 17.33 8.58
CA ASP A 76 11.18 16.44 9.11
C ASP A 76 11.90 17.02 10.33
N GLN A 77 11.71 18.30 10.60
CA GLN A 77 12.24 18.99 11.75
C GLN A 77 11.11 19.32 12.73
N PRO A 78 11.44 19.50 14.03
CA PRO A 78 10.49 20.05 14.98
C PRO A 78 9.88 21.36 14.46
N VAL A 79 8.57 21.51 14.61
CA VAL A 79 7.83 22.64 14.05
C VAL A 79 7.30 23.55 15.14
N GLU A 80 7.34 24.85 14.89
CA GLU A 80 6.68 25.86 15.72
C GLU A 80 5.21 26.02 15.36
N LYS A 81 4.37 26.31 16.36
CA LYS A 81 2.94 26.58 16.18
C LYS A 81 2.63 27.58 15.07
N ASN A 82 3.34 28.71 15.06
CA ASN A 82 3.09 29.81 14.13
C ASN A 82 3.34 29.39 12.67
N LYS A 83 4.35 28.54 12.44
CA LYS A 83 4.64 27.97 11.12
C LYS A 83 3.50 27.04 10.69
N LEU A 84 3.11 26.10 11.54
CA LEU A 84 2.02 25.17 11.24
C LEU A 84 0.69 25.91 10.98
N GLU A 85 0.35 26.90 11.80
CA GLU A 85 -0.85 27.72 11.59
C GLU A 85 -0.83 28.46 10.25
N LYS A 86 0.30 29.06 9.89
CA LYS A 86 0.48 29.73 8.61
C LYS A 86 0.30 28.77 7.44
N ASP A 87 0.92 27.59 7.50
CA ASP A 87 0.86 26.61 6.42
C ASP A 87 -0.54 25.99 6.28
N LEU A 88 -1.22 25.67 7.40
CA LEU A 88 -2.61 25.18 7.38
C LEU A 88 -3.56 26.17 6.72
N LYS A 89 -3.40 27.47 6.98
CA LYS A 89 -4.21 28.52 6.32
C LYS A 89 -3.83 28.67 4.85
N LYS A 90 -2.53 28.79 4.57
CA LYS A 90 -1.99 28.99 3.22
C LYS A 90 -2.38 27.87 2.26
N TYR A 91 -2.38 26.63 2.73
CA TYR A 91 -2.62 25.45 1.89
C TYR A 91 -3.96 24.77 2.14
N SER A 92 -4.89 25.41 2.85
CA SER A 92 -6.19 24.82 3.25
C SER A 92 -6.89 24.06 2.12
N ASP A 93 -7.15 24.71 0.97
CA ASP A 93 -7.82 24.09 -0.17
C ASP A 93 -7.06 22.86 -0.71
N LYS A 94 -5.72 22.96 -0.81
CA LYS A 94 -4.88 21.85 -1.28
C LYS A 94 -4.83 20.70 -0.28
N ILE A 95 -4.80 21.00 1.02
CA ILE A 95 -4.85 19.98 2.08
C ILE A 95 -6.18 19.23 1.99
N ILE A 96 -7.30 19.94 1.81
CA ILE A 96 -8.62 19.34 1.64
C ILE A 96 -8.61 18.43 0.41
N GLU A 97 -8.19 18.93 -0.75
CA GLU A 97 -8.11 18.16 -2.00
C GLU A 97 -7.26 16.89 -1.83
N LEU A 98 -6.05 17.02 -1.28
CA LEU A 98 -5.15 15.89 -1.06
C LEU A 98 -5.75 14.87 -0.10
N CYS A 99 -6.30 15.28 1.05
CA CYS A 99 -6.86 14.33 2.01
C CYS A 99 -8.14 13.64 1.50
N GLN A 100 -8.88 14.28 0.58
CA GLN A 100 -10.05 13.68 -0.07
C GLN A 100 -9.68 12.68 -1.18
N THR A 101 -8.53 12.84 -1.82
CA THR A 101 -8.17 12.09 -3.05
C THR A 101 -6.98 11.14 -2.88
N LYS A 102 -6.18 11.31 -1.83
CA LYS A 102 -4.97 10.54 -1.55
C LYS A 102 -5.14 9.61 -0.34
N ASN A 103 -4.44 8.49 -0.40
CA ASN A 103 -4.23 7.54 0.69
C ASN A 103 -2.75 7.54 1.09
N ILE A 104 -2.50 7.10 2.33
CA ILE A 104 -1.16 6.79 2.80
C ILE A 104 -0.66 5.57 2.02
N SER A 105 0.64 5.51 1.73
CA SER A 105 1.21 4.40 0.97
C SER A 105 2.50 3.92 1.61
N THR A 106 2.72 2.61 1.57
CA THR A 106 3.99 1.99 2.00
C THR A 106 4.83 1.62 0.79
N ASN A 107 6.12 1.98 0.81
CA ASN A 107 7.04 1.78 -0.33
C ASN A 107 7.92 0.52 -0.16
N VAL A 108 7.30 -0.62 0.16
CA VAL A 108 8.03 -1.88 0.41
C VAL A 108 8.06 -2.71 -0.87
N ILE A 109 9.19 -2.71 -1.56
CA ILE A 109 9.36 -3.41 -2.84
C ILE A 109 9.42 -4.92 -2.62
N GLU A 110 10.05 -5.35 -1.53
CA GLU A 110 10.37 -6.73 -1.19
C GLU A 110 9.14 -7.63 -1.09
N ARG A 111 7.95 -7.07 -0.82
CA ARG A 111 6.66 -7.79 -0.85
C ARG A 111 6.42 -8.47 -2.20
N TYR A 112 6.94 -7.92 -3.29
CA TYR A 112 6.75 -8.46 -4.63
C TYR A 112 7.66 -9.66 -4.93
N ALA A 113 8.58 -10.03 -4.03
CA ALA A 113 9.26 -11.32 -4.12
C ALA A 113 8.29 -12.50 -4.00
N LEU A 114 7.22 -12.35 -3.20
CA LEU A 114 6.12 -13.32 -3.11
C LEU A 114 5.46 -13.53 -4.48
N LEU A 115 5.17 -12.43 -5.17
CA LEU A 115 4.60 -12.43 -6.52
C LEU A 115 5.55 -13.08 -7.52
N GLN A 116 6.84 -12.73 -7.50
CA GLN A 116 7.84 -13.32 -8.39
C GLN A 116 7.93 -14.84 -8.24
N VAL A 117 7.97 -15.36 -6.99
CA VAL A 117 7.96 -16.81 -6.76
C VAL A 117 6.72 -17.47 -7.37
N ILE A 118 5.53 -16.92 -7.11
CA ILE A 118 4.29 -17.52 -7.59
C ILE A 118 4.19 -17.47 -9.11
N ILE A 119 4.59 -16.37 -9.76
CA ILE A 119 4.63 -16.29 -11.23
C ILE A 119 5.61 -17.33 -11.79
N SER A 120 6.82 -17.44 -11.24
CA SER A 120 7.82 -18.41 -11.68
C SER A 120 7.32 -19.86 -11.58
N MET A 121 6.48 -20.17 -10.58
CA MET A 121 5.88 -21.50 -10.45
C MET A 121 4.85 -21.85 -11.53
N LEU A 122 4.31 -20.86 -12.26
CA LEU A 122 3.36 -21.11 -13.35
C LEU A 122 4.04 -21.52 -14.65
N ASP A 123 5.33 -21.24 -14.81
CA ASP A 123 6.16 -21.62 -15.96
C ASP A 123 5.53 -21.31 -17.33
N LYS A 124 4.88 -20.14 -17.43
CA LYS A 124 4.24 -19.65 -18.65
C LYS A 124 4.23 -18.12 -18.70
N PRO A 125 4.03 -17.52 -19.88
CA PRO A 125 3.74 -16.10 -19.99
C PRO A 125 2.45 -15.75 -19.23
N VAL A 126 2.46 -14.66 -18.47
CA VAL A 126 1.31 -14.25 -17.64
C VAL A 126 0.85 -12.81 -17.90
N VAL A 127 -0.45 -12.57 -17.72
CA VAL A 127 -1.04 -11.25 -17.50
C VAL A 127 -1.22 -11.03 -15.99
N VAL A 128 -0.67 -9.93 -15.46
CA VAL A 128 -0.74 -9.57 -14.04
C VAL A 128 -1.49 -8.26 -13.86
N ILE A 129 -2.50 -8.27 -12.97
CA ILE A 129 -3.19 -7.06 -12.52
C ILE A 129 -2.90 -6.85 -11.03
N ASP A 130 -2.34 -5.70 -10.68
CA ASP A 130 -2.09 -5.27 -9.29
C ASP A 130 -3.14 -4.22 -8.90
N VAL A 131 -3.94 -4.52 -7.88
CA VAL A 131 -4.99 -3.64 -7.36
C VAL A 131 -4.49 -2.99 -6.07
N GLY A 132 -4.43 -1.65 -6.06
CA GLY A 132 -3.75 -0.89 -5.01
C GLY A 132 -2.26 -0.70 -5.28
N THR A 133 -1.89 -0.55 -6.57
CA THR A 133 -0.48 -0.60 -7.00
C THR A 133 0.36 0.60 -6.56
N SER A 134 -0.26 1.70 -6.09
CA SER A 134 0.41 2.97 -5.83
C SER A 134 1.15 3.49 -7.07
N ILE A 135 2.47 3.69 -7.00
CA ILE A 135 3.32 4.07 -8.14
C ILE A 135 3.85 2.86 -8.94
N GLY A 136 3.41 1.64 -8.60
CA GLY A 136 3.76 0.38 -9.27
C GLY A 136 5.21 -0.08 -9.08
N LEU A 137 5.90 0.42 -8.06
CA LEU A 137 7.32 0.14 -7.84
C LEU A 137 7.63 -1.36 -7.76
N GLY A 138 6.77 -2.11 -7.06
CA GLY A 138 6.92 -3.55 -6.92
C GLY A 138 6.70 -4.34 -8.22
N LEU A 139 5.68 -3.97 -9.01
CA LEU A 139 5.48 -4.56 -10.33
C LEU A 139 6.68 -4.28 -11.26
N MET A 140 7.25 -3.07 -11.23
CA MET A 140 8.42 -2.75 -12.05
C MET A 140 9.66 -3.54 -11.62
N ALA A 141 9.76 -3.90 -10.34
CA ALA A 141 10.88 -4.63 -9.76
C ALA A 141 10.93 -6.11 -10.16
N LEU A 142 9.84 -6.67 -10.69
CA LEU A 142 9.83 -8.03 -11.23
C LEU A 142 10.93 -8.18 -12.30
N ASN A 143 11.65 -9.30 -12.28
CA ASN A 143 12.80 -9.60 -13.14
C ASN A 143 14.04 -8.70 -12.96
N THR A 144 14.16 -8.02 -11.82
CA THR A 144 15.34 -7.21 -11.49
C THR A 144 16.05 -7.76 -10.26
N ASP A 145 17.26 -7.28 -9.98
CA ASP A 145 18.00 -7.63 -8.76
C ASP A 145 17.43 -6.97 -7.49
N SER A 146 16.26 -6.34 -7.54
CA SER A 146 15.64 -5.64 -6.40
C SER A 146 15.30 -6.55 -5.22
N PHE A 147 15.40 -7.88 -5.38
CA PHE A 147 15.12 -8.87 -4.34
C PHE A 147 16.39 -9.57 -3.82
N SER A 148 17.58 -9.16 -4.27
CA SER A 148 18.84 -9.87 -3.99
C SER A 148 19.25 -9.89 -2.52
N HIS A 149 18.71 -8.97 -1.71
CA HIS A 149 19.01 -8.83 -0.29
C HIS A 149 18.03 -9.57 0.64
N ILE A 150 17.01 -10.23 0.07
CA ILE A 150 16.05 -11.02 0.84
C ILE A 150 16.68 -12.38 1.18
N ASP A 151 16.58 -12.79 2.44
CA ASP A 151 16.98 -14.13 2.88
C ASP A 151 15.94 -15.16 2.45
N ILE A 152 16.24 -15.93 1.41
CA ILE A 152 15.29 -16.83 0.76
C ILE A 152 15.62 -18.27 1.13
N ASP A 153 14.60 -19.01 1.59
CA ASP A 153 14.73 -20.45 1.83
C ASP A 153 15.23 -21.19 0.59
N LYS A 154 16.10 -22.20 0.78
CA LYS A 154 16.74 -22.93 -0.32
C LYS A 154 15.75 -23.53 -1.32
N GLU A 155 14.56 -23.92 -0.86
CA GLU A 155 13.53 -24.45 -1.75
C GLU A 155 12.95 -23.39 -2.70
N LEU A 156 12.99 -22.12 -2.31
CA LEU A 156 12.41 -21.00 -3.06
C LEU A 156 13.40 -20.29 -3.99
N LEU A 157 14.70 -20.43 -3.74
CA LEU A 157 15.77 -19.79 -4.52
C LEU A 157 15.60 -19.93 -6.05
N PRO A 158 15.29 -21.12 -6.61
CA PRO A 158 15.12 -21.25 -8.06
C PRO A 158 14.03 -20.35 -8.63
N TYR A 159 12.93 -20.13 -7.89
CA TYR A 159 11.79 -19.35 -8.37
C TYR A 159 12.02 -17.85 -8.26
N VAL A 160 12.78 -17.38 -7.27
CA VAL A 160 13.15 -15.95 -7.20
C VAL A 160 14.19 -15.60 -8.26
N GLN A 161 15.12 -16.50 -8.57
CA GLN A 161 16.18 -16.26 -9.55
C GLN A 161 15.72 -16.42 -11.01
N GLN A 162 14.63 -17.15 -11.24
CA GLN A 162 14.05 -17.32 -12.58
C GLN A 162 13.49 -16.00 -13.10
N LYS A 163 13.81 -15.69 -14.37
CA LYS A 163 13.12 -14.62 -15.09
C LYS A 163 11.71 -15.08 -15.44
N VAL A 164 10.73 -14.34 -14.98
CA VAL A 164 9.32 -14.54 -15.30
C VAL A 164 8.96 -13.85 -16.62
N GLU A 165 8.10 -14.47 -17.40
CA GLU A 165 7.60 -13.87 -18.64
C GLU A 165 6.27 -13.17 -18.36
N ILE A 166 6.28 -11.83 -18.41
CA ILE A 166 5.09 -11.00 -18.17
C ILE A 166 4.68 -10.38 -19.49
N THR A 167 3.53 -10.81 -20.01
CA THR A 167 2.97 -10.33 -21.28
C THR A 167 2.32 -8.95 -21.12
N GLU A 168 1.63 -8.73 -19.99
CA GLU A 168 1.06 -7.44 -19.63
C GLU A 168 1.07 -7.29 -18.10
N ALA A 169 1.53 -6.13 -17.62
CA ALA A 169 1.45 -5.73 -16.22
C ALA A 169 0.56 -4.48 -16.12
N ILE A 170 -0.55 -4.60 -15.39
CA ILE A 170 -1.51 -3.52 -15.19
C ILE A 170 -1.53 -3.15 -13.72
N GLY A 171 -1.33 -1.87 -13.44
CA GLY A 171 -1.45 -1.32 -12.11
C GLY A 171 -2.72 -0.49 -11.99
N ILE A 172 -3.58 -0.82 -11.03
CA ILE A 172 -4.82 -0.11 -10.72
C ILE A 172 -4.67 0.58 -9.38
N ASP A 173 -4.92 1.88 -9.34
CA ASP A 173 -4.95 2.65 -8.11
C ASP A 173 -5.95 3.81 -8.23
N MET A 174 -6.54 4.24 -7.11
CA MET A 174 -7.42 5.41 -7.11
C MET A 174 -6.70 6.69 -7.55
N GLN A 175 -5.37 6.70 -7.40
CA GLN A 175 -4.51 7.83 -7.70
C GLN A 175 -3.65 7.57 -8.93
N LYS A 176 -3.36 8.63 -9.68
CA LYS A 176 -2.26 8.58 -10.65
C LYS A 176 -0.92 8.47 -9.91
N PRO A 177 0.07 7.77 -10.49
CA PRO A 177 1.41 7.68 -9.92
C PRO A 177 1.99 9.07 -9.61
N ASP A 178 2.36 9.29 -8.35
CA ASP A 178 2.90 10.54 -7.84
C ASP A 178 4.07 10.26 -6.91
N LEU A 179 5.29 10.26 -7.46
CA LEU A 179 6.50 9.99 -6.70
C LEU A 179 6.67 10.96 -5.53
N LYS A 180 6.29 12.23 -5.69
CA LYS A 180 6.45 13.21 -4.61
C LYS A 180 5.53 12.87 -3.42
N TRP A 181 4.33 12.38 -3.69
CA TRP A 181 3.44 11.87 -2.64
C TRP A 181 4.03 10.66 -1.92
N GLN A 182 4.62 9.72 -2.67
CA GLN A 182 5.28 8.56 -2.08
C GLN A 182 6.48 8.92 -1.21
N LEU A 183 7.26 9.94 -1.61
CA LEU A 183 8.35 10.49 -0.80
C LEU A 183 7.83 11.18 0.46
N ALA A 184 6.67 11.83 0.41
CA ALA A 184 6.03 12.45 1.58
C ALA A 184 5.49 11.41 2.58
N CYS A 185 5.21 10.18 2.11
CA CYS A 185 4.87 9.05 2.96
C CYS A 185 6.09 8.43 3.66
N CYS A 186 7.33 8.81 3.32
CA CYS A 186 8.51 8.45 4.11
C CYS A 186 8.58 9.31 5.37
N PHE A 187 8.44 8.67 6.54
CA PHE A 187 8.46 9.35 7.83
C PHE A 187 9.89 9.81 8.19
N PRO A 188 10.04 10.76 9.14
CA PRO A 188 11.32 11.38 9.45
C PRO A 188 12.46 10.42 9.87
N ASP A 189 12.20 9.33 10.59
CA ASP A 189 13.17 8.26 10.87
C ASP A 189 13.77 7.65 9.61
N LYS A 190 12.96 7.57 8.57
CA LYS A 190 13.28 6.98 7.28
C LYS A 190 13.51 8.04 6.21
N LYS A 191 13.84 9.28 6.59
CA LYS A 191 14.13 10.34 5.62
C LYS A 191 15.26 9.97 4.65
N GLU A 192 16.22 9.17 5.11
CA GLU A 192 17.34 8.65 4.29
C GLU A 192 16.88 7.67 3.21
N ASP A 193 15.67 7.10 3.32
CA ASP A 193 15.08 6.23 2.30
C ASP A 193 14.53 7.02 1.11
N ARG A 194 14.27 8.34 1.24
CA ARG A 194 13.72 9.14 0.13
C ARG A 194 14.65 9.19 -1.09
N PRO A 195 15.96 9.50 -0.95
CA PRO A 195 16.90 9.40 -2.07
C PRO A 195 16.95 8.00 -2.69
N VAL A 196 16.90 6.96 -1.86
CA VAL A 196 16.91 5.55 -2.30
C VAL A 196 15.66 5.25 -3.14
N LEU A 197 14.47 5.57 -2.62
CA LEU A 197 13.20 5.40 -3.31
C LEU A 197 13.19 6.13 -4.65
N LYS A 198 13.62 7.39 -4.68
CA LYS A 198 13.73 8.17 -5.92
C LYS A 198 14.66 7.50 -6.94
N LYS A 199 15.86 7.10 -6.52
CA LYS A 199 16.83 6.42 -7.40
C LYS A 199 16.29 5.10 -7.93
N THR A 200 15.65 4.30 -7.07
CA THR A 200 15.06 3.01 -7.43
C THR A 200 13.92 3.19 -8.41
N TYR A 201 13.01 4.15 -8.19
CA TYR A 201 11.94 4.47 -9.13
C TYR A 201 12.47 4.85 -10.51
N GLU A 202 13.46 5.75 -10.60
CA GLU A 202 14.05 6.15 -11.89
C GLU A 202 14.73 4.98 -12.61
N LYS A 203 15.47 4.13 -11.87
CA LYS A 203 16.08 2.91 -12.42
C LYS A 203 15.00 1.97 -12.98
N LEU A 204 13.99 1.66 -12.18
CA LEU A 204 12.94 0.70 -12.54
C LEU A 204 12.04 1.21 -13.67
N LYS A 205 11.76 2.50 -13.74
CA LYS A 205 11.04 3.10 -14.87
C LYS A 205 11.78 2.89 -16.19
N LYS A 206 13.12 2.94 -16.16
CA LYS A 206 13.98 2.72 -17.34
C LYS A 206 14.12 1.24 -17.67
N GLU A 207 14.48 0.41 -16.69
CA GLU A 207 15.01 -0.95 -16.89
C GLU A 207 14.05 -2.07 -16.42
N GLY A 208 13.08 -1.74 -15.58
CA GLY A 208 12.13 -2.69 -15.02
C GLY A 208 10.95 -3.03 -15.94
N THR A 209 10.06 -3.88 -15.41
CA THR A 209 8.83 -4.31 -16.07
C THR A 209 7.96 -3.10 -16.41
N LYS A 210 7.48 -3.02 -17.67
CA LYS A 210 6.63 -1.91 -18.12
C LYS A 210 5.20 -2.11 -17.62
N ILE A 211 4.66 -1.07 -16.98
CA ILE A 211 3.33 -1.11 -16.38
C ILE A 211 2.41 -0.16 -17.14
N LYS A 212 1.20 -0.65 -17.42
CA LYS A 212 0.07 0.18 -17.81
C LYS A 212 -0.70 0.60 -16.56
N PHE A 213 -0.67 1.88 -16.23
CA PHE A 213 -1.41 2.42 -15.10
C PHE A 213 -2.84 2.79 -15.50
N ILE A 214 -3.80 2.37 -14.68
CA ILE A 214 -5.21 2.73 -14.82
C ILE A 214 -5.65 3.36 -13.49
N GLN A 215 -6.09 4.61 -13.56
CA GLN A 215 -6.69 5.27 -12.42
C GLN A 215 -8.12 4.72 -12.23
N GLY A 216 -8.42 4.14 -11.08
CA GLY A 216 -9.74 3.57 -10.79
C GLY A 216 -9.85 3.04 -9.36
N SER A 217 -11.08 2.97 -8.86
CA SER A 217 -11.37 2.38 -7.55
C SER A 217 -11.53 0.86 -7.66
N ALA A 218 -11.07 0.13 -6.65
CA ALA A 218 -11.33 -1.31 -6.57
C ALA A 218 -12.82 -1.64 -6.39
N LEU A 219 -13.61 -0.69 -5.89
CA LEU A 219 -15.07 -0.81 -5.83
C LEU A 219 -15.73 -0.72 -7.21
N GLU A 220 -14.99 -0.34 -8.25
CA GLU A 220 -15.46 -0.12 -9.61
C GLU A 220 -14.66 -0.93 -10.65
N LEU A 221 -14.01 -2.03 -10.24
CA LEU A 221 -13.22 -2.88 -11.14
C LEU A 221 -14.04 -3.38 -12.35
N ASP A 222 -15.33 -3.67 -12.15
CA ASP A 222 -16.27 -4.09 -13.18
C ASP A 222 -16.53 -3.02 -14.26
N ARG A 223 -16.26 -1.74 -13.95
CA ARG A 223 -16.41 -0.61 -14.88
C ARG A 223 -15.13 -0.29 -15.64
N LEU A 224 -14.00 -0.82 -15.18
CA LEU A 224 -12.71 -0.65 -15.86
C LEU A 224 -12.62 -1.65 -17.02
N ASN A 225 -12.21 -1.17 -18.20
CA ASN A 225 -12.00 -2.04 -19.36
C ASN A 225 -10.67 -2.82 -19.21
N LEU A 226 -10.71 -3.90 -18.43
CA LEU A 226 -9.56 -4.74 -18.08
C LEU A 226 -9.60 -6.07 -18.84
N PRO A 227 -8.44 -6.58 -19.30
CA PRO A 227 -8.36 -7.96 -19.81
C PRO A 227 -8.58 -8.97 -18.68
N LYS A 228 -8.83 -10.23 -19.05
CA LYS A 228 -8.73 -11.31 -18.08
C LYS A 228 -7.26 -11.55 -17.72
N ALA A 229 -6.99 -11.84 -16.45
CA ALA A 229 -5.64 -12.00 -15.93
C ALA A 229 -5.35 -13.44 -15.49
N ASP A 230 -4.08 -13.83 -15.59
CA ASP A 230 -3.60 -15.06 -14.97
C ASP A 230 -3.40 -14.87 -13.48
N ILE A 231 -2.95 -13.68 -13.08
CA ILE A 231 -2.77 -13.30 -11.69
C ILE A 231 -3.44 -11.95 -11.42
N VAL A 232 -4.23 -11.91 -10.35
CA VAL A 232 -4.58 -10.65 -9.67
C VAL A 232 -3.84 -10.62 -8.34
N TRP A 233 -3.15 -9.51 -8.07
CA TRP A 233 -2.37 -9.29 -6.86
C TRP A 233 -2.98 -8.15 -6.04
N THR A 234 -3.11 -8.37 -4.74
CA THR A 234 -3.46 -7.35 -3.75
C THR A 234 -2.46 -7.45 -2.61
N SER A 235 -1.90 -6.33 -2.15
CA SER A 235 -0.92 -6.32 -1.07
C SER A 235 -1.22 -5.22 -0.06
N ASN A 236 -1.51 -5.57 1.18
CA ASN A 236 -1.88 -4.59 2.23
C ASN A 236 -2.96 -3.62 1.73
N PHE A 237 -4.00 -4.17 1.13
CA PHE A 237 -4.96 -3.41 0.34
C PHE A 237 -6.33 -3.31 1.02
N PHE A 238 -6.86 -4.42 1.52
CA PHE A 238 -8.25 -4.49 1.95
C PHE A 238 -8.59 -3.63 3.17
N TYR A 239 -7.62 -3.36 4.06
CA TYR A 239 -7.85 -2.50 5.22
C TYR A 239 -8.14 -1.03 4.83
N GLU A 240 -7.80 -0.62 3.60
CA GLU A 240 -8.03 0.74 3.09
C GLU A 240 -9.38 0.89 2.37
N ILE A 241 -10.08 -0.21 2.09
CA ILE A 241 -11.33 -0.17 1.33
C ILE A 241 -12.48 0.25 2.26
N GLU A 242 -12.92 1.49 2.10
CA GLU A 242 -14.18 1.99 2.67
C GLU A 242 -15.33 1.62 1.71
N GLY A 243 -15.96 0.45 1.88
CA GLY A 243 -17.09 0.02 1.03
C GLY A 243 -17.40 -1.48 1.03
N ASP A 244 -18.04 -1.97 -0.04
CA ASP A 244 -18.43 -3.38 -0.20
C ASP A 244 -17.23 -4.25 -0.62
N ILE A 245 -16.52 -4.77 0.37
CA ILE A 245 -15.38 -5.68 0.17
C ILE A 245 -15.79 -6.96 -0.58
N ASN A 246 -17.00 -7.48 -0.36
CA ASN A 246 -17.47 -8.69 -1.02
C ASN A 246 -17.63 -8.46 -2.53
N LYS A 247 -18.11 -7.27 -2.93
CA LYS A 247 -18.12 -6.85 -4.33
C LYS A 247 -16.70 -6.87 -4.91
N VAL A 248 -15.72 -6.25 -4.23
CA VAL A 248 -14.32 -6.23 -4.71
C VAL A 248 -13.77 -7.64 -4.92
N ILE A 249 -13.98 -8.54 -3.96
CA ILE A 249 -13.56 -9.95 -4.04
C ILE A 249 -14.22 -10.65 -5.23
N ASN A 250 -15.51 -10.43 -5.45
CA ASN A 250 -16.23 -11.00 -6.60
C ASN A 250 -15.73 -10.44 -7.93
N ASP A 251 -15.42 -9.15 -8.00
CA ASP A 251 -14.87 -8.53 -9.21
C ASP A 251 -13.47 -9.06 -9.51
N ILE A 252 -12.62 -9.24 -8.49
CA ILE A 252 -11.31 -9.90 -8.63
C ILE A 252 -11.49 -11.32 -9.20
N LYS A 253 -12.41 -12.13 -8.66
CA LYS A 253 -12.73 -13.46 -9.20
C LYS A 253 -13.11 -13.39 -10.68
N ASN A 254 -13.91 -12.38 -11.04
CA ASN A 254 -14.37 -12.20 -12.41
C ASN A 254 -13.22 -11.78 -13.34
N LEU A 255 -12.24 -11.00 -12.89
CA LEU A 255 -11.07 -10.60 -13.67
C LEU A 255 -10.15 -11.78 -14.02
N LEU A 256 -10.16 -12.85 -13.23
CA LEU A 256 -9.29 -14.00 -13.50
C LEU A 256 -9.72 -14.83 -14.71
N ASN A 257 -8.75 -15.42 -15.41
CA ASN A 257 -8.94 -16.54 -16.33
C ASN A 257 -9.47 -17.78 -15.57
N GLU A 258 -9.96 -18.82 -16.28
CA GLU A 258 -10.48 -20.05 -15.65
C GLU A 258 -9.49 -20.68 -14.65
N LYS A 259 -8.21 -20.74 -15.01
CA LYS A 259 -7.12 -21.21 -14.15
C LYS A 259 -6.38 -20.10 -13.41
N GLY A 260 -6.93 -18.88 -13.45
CA GLY A 260 -6.31 -17.70 -12.86
C GLY A 260 -6.26 -17.78 -11.33
N ILE A 261 -5.32 -17.02 -10.77
CA ILE A 261 -4.98 -17.03 -9.36
C ILE A 261 -5.11 -15.63 -8.79
N TRP A 262 -5.83 -15.50 -7.68
CA TRP A 262 -5.74 -14.32 -6.84
C TRP A 262 -4.74 -14.57 -5.72
N ILE A 263 -3.81 -13.63 -5.56
CA ILE A 263 -2.84 -13.59 -4.48
C ILE A 263 -3.19 -12.41 -3.58
N ASP A 264 -3.59 -12.73 -2.36
CA ASP A 264 -3.82 -11.77 -1.28
C ASP A 264 -2.63 -11.79 -0.33
N ALA A 265 -1.77 -10.77 -0.46
CA ALA A 265 -0.61 -10.58 0.38
C ALA A 265 -0.94 -9.66 1.55
N ASP A 266 -1.14 -10.23 2.73
CA ASP A 266 -1.52 -9.49 3.93
C ASP A 266 -1.09 -10.27 5.19
N PHE A 267 -1.27 -9.67 6.36
CA PHE A 267 -1.06 -10.33 7.64
C PHE A 267 -2.01 -11.53 7.80
N ARG A 268 -1.57 -12.52 8.58
CA ARG A 268 -2.44 -13.65 8.97
C ARG A 268 -3.71 -13.16 9.68
N HIS A 269 -3.55 -12.20 10.59
CA HIS A 269 -4.59 -11.58 11.39
C HIS A 269 -4.60 -10.07 11.11
N SER A 270 -5.60 -9.62 10.34
CA SER A 270 -5.73 -8.23 9.87
C SER A 270 -6.05 -7.21 10.98
N ASP A 271 -6.40 -7.68 12.18
CA ASP A 271 -6.66 -6.86 13.36
C ASP A 271 -5.39 -6.48 14.14
N LYS A 272 -4.23 -7.06 13.78
CA LYS A 272 -2.94 -6.77 14.42
C LYS A 272 -2.05 -5.96 13.49
N GLN A 273 -1.74 -4.72 13.89
CA GLN A 273 -1.07 -3.69 13.08
C GLN A 273 0.39 -4.00 12.70
N PHE A 274 1.00 -5.09 13.20
CA PHE A 274 2.40 -5.41 12.93
C PHE A 274 2.60 -6.91 12.71
N ALA A 275 3.55 -7.24 11.84
CA ALA A 275 3.97 -8.62 11.66
C ALA A 275 4.78 -9.09 12.88
N THR A 276 4.45 -10.29 13.35
CA THR A 276 5.14 -10.96 14.45
C THR A 276 5.30 -12.44 14.09
N LYS A 277 6.04 -13.22 14.89
CA LYS A 277 6.06 -14.68 14.73
C LYS A 277 4.64 -15.29 14.73
N ASP A 278 3.73 -14.69 15.50
CA ASP A 278 2.34 -15.13 15.63
C ASP A 278 1.40 -14.45 14.62
N ASN A 279 1.91 -13.52 13.81
CA ASN A 279 1.18 -12.80 12.78
C ASN A 279 2.08 -12.52 11.57
N PRO A 280 2.55 -13.56 10.85
CA PRO A 280 3.45 -13.35 9.73
C PRO A 280 2.73 -12.64 8.57
N TYR A 281 3.54 -12.10 7.66
CA TYR A 281 3.07 -11.60 6.38
C TYR A 281 2.96 -12.78 5.41
N LEU A 282 1.80 -12.99 4.80
CA LEU A 282 1.50 -14.20 4.02
C LEU A 282 1.12 -13.85 2.59
N ALA A 283 1.51 -14.70 1.63
CA ALA A 283 0.82 -14.77 0.35
C ALA A 283 -0.26 -15.86 0.42
N LYS A 284 -1.51 -15.43 0.58
CA LYS A 284 -2.69 -16.31 0.53
C LYS A 284 -3.16 -16.41 -0.90
N VAL A 285 -3.37 -17.63 -1.37
CA VAL A 285 -3.71 -17.90 -2.77
C VAL A 285 -5.10 -18.52 -2.87
N ARG A 286 -5.91 -18.00 -3.79
CA ARG A 286 -7.17 -18.59 -4.25
C ARG A 286 -7.12 -18.82 -5.76
N ARG A 287 -7.69 -19.95 -6.21
CA ARG A 287 -7.83 -20.25 -7.64
C ARG A 287 -9.26 -20.00 -8.06
N LYS A 288 -9.48 -19.50 -9.28
CA LYS A 288 -10.84 -19.20 -9.75
C LYS A 288 -11.76 -20.43 -9.73
N GLU A 289 -11.25 -21.58 -10.16
CA GLU A 289 -11.98 -22.87 -10.22
C GLU A 289 -12.27 -23.50 -8.83
N ASP A 290 -11.55 -23.09 -7.79
CA ASP A 290 -11.68 -23.59 -6.42
C ASP A 290 -11.62 -22.40 -5.45
N TRP A 291 -12.59 -21.50 -5.60
CA TRP A 291 -12.56 -20.18 -4.98
C TRP A 291 -12.66 -20.20 -3.45
N ASP A 292 -13.38 -21.20 -2.93
CA ASP A 292 -13.63 -21.33 -1.50
C ASP A 292 -12.41 -21.87 -0.73
N THR A 293 -11.44 -22.44 -1.45
CA THR A 293 -10.17 -22.89 -0.89
C THR A 293 -9.14 -21.76 -0.88
N THR A 294 -8.66 -21.41 0.31
CA THR A 294 -7.51 -20.50 0.49
C THR A 294 -6.28 -21.27 0.93
N LEU A 295 -5.14 -21.03 0.29
CA LEU A 295 -3.86 -21.66 0.60
C LEU A 295 -2.85 -20.63 1.11
N GLU A 296 -2.21 -20.88 2.24
CA GLU A 296 -1.08 -20.05 2.71
C GLU A 296 0.21 -20.58 2.07
N VAL A 297 0.61 -19.97 0.95
CA VAL A 297 1.65 -20.55 0.06
C VAL A 297 3.05 -20.09 0.44
N LEU A 298 3.21 -18.82 0.81
CA LEU A 298 4.49 -18.24 1.19
C LEU A 298 4.32 -17.40 2.45
N GLU A 299 5.38 -17.29 3.24
CA GLU A 299 5.38 -16.50 4.45
C GLU A 299 6.68 -15.71 4.63
N SER A 300 6.56 -14.56 5.28
CA SER A 300 7.66 -13.77 5.80
C SER A 300 7.41 -13.45 7.27
N SER A 301 8.48 -13.41 8.07
CA SER A 301 8.37 -13.08 9.48
C SER A 301 7.93 -11.63 9.74
N ILE A 302 8.10 -10.76 8.74
CA ILE A 302 7.86 -9.31 8.81
C ILE A 302 7.33 -8.76 7.48
N ASP A 303 6.60 -7.65 7.52
CA ASP A 303 5.89 -7.09 6.36
C ASP A 303 6.80 -6.39 5.34
N TRP A 304 8.02 -6.01 5.73
CA TRP A 304 9.05 -5.54 4.81
C TRP A 304 9.84 -6.66 4.14
N VAL A 305 9.41 -7.91 4.32
CA VAL A 305 9.89 -9.13 3.62
C VAL A 305 11.42 -9.21 3.53
N ARG A 306 12.09 -9.27 4.69
CA ARG A 306 13.55 -9.54 4.73
C ARG A 306 13.88 -11.03 4.67
N ASP A 307 12.91 -11.88 4.97
CA ASP A 307 13.01 -13.33 4.82
C ASP A 307 11.81 -13.87 4.05
N LEU A 308 12.00 -14.94 3.28
CA LEU A 308 10.94 -15.59 2.51
C LEU A 308 11.03 -17.11 2.63
N LYS A 309 9.96 -17.73 3.10
CA LYS A 309 9.89 -19.17 3.37
C LYS A 309 8.62 -19.80 2.77
N PRO A 310 8.62 -21.11 2.50
CA PRO A 310 7.41 -21.85 2.15
C PRO A 310 6.36 -21.73 3.27
N GLY A 311 5.13 -21.39 2.91
CA GLY A 311 3.99 -21.46 3.82
C GLY A 311 3.49 -22.89 4.00
N LYS A 312 2.55 -23.08 4.94
CA LYS A 312 2.02 -24.41 5.29
C LYS A 312 1.41 -25.18 4.11
N ASP A 313 0.89 -24.48 3.11
CA ASP A 313 0.22 -25.07 1.94
C ASP A 313 1.12 -25.09 0.68
N PHE A 314 2.40 -24.71 0.78
CA PHE A 314 3.30 -24.59 -0.37
C PHE A 314 3.37 -25.87 -1.22
N LYS A 315 3.58 -27.03 -0.58
CA LYS A 315 3.67 -28.32 -1.27
C LYS A 315 2.37 -28.72 -1.96
N LYS A 316 1.24 -28.44 -1.32
CA LYS A 316 -0.11 -28.68 -1.87
C LYS A 316 -0.32 -27.81 -3.11
N PHE A 317 -0.02 -26.51 -3.01
CA PHE A 317 -0.13 -25.58 -4.13
C PHE A 317 0.76 -25.98 -5.30
N LYS A 318 2.04 -26.29 -5.04
CA LYS A 318 2.98 -26.79 -6.06
C LYS A 318 2.49 -28.07 -6.76
N GLY A 319 1.84 -28.98 -6.02
CA GLY A 319 1.25 -30.20 -6.58
C GLY A 319 0.02 -29.93 -7.46
N ILE A 320 -0.74 -28.88 -7.17
CA ILE A 320 -1.90 -28.45 -7.96
C ILE A 320 -1.45 -27.87 -9.31
N LEU A 321 -0.41 -27.02 -9.32
CA LEU A 321 0.06 -26.37 -10.55
C LEU A 321 0.64 -27.34 -11.60
N LYS A 322 1.02 -28.56 -11.21
CA LYS A 322 1.55 -29.59 -12.10
C LYS A 322 0.48 -30.38 -12.86
N LYS A 323 -0.80 -30.16 -12.58
CA LYS A 323 -1.94 -30.89 -13.17
C LYS A 323 -2.66 -30.04 -14.22
#